data_AF-A0A3N5H1H1-F1
#
_entry.id   AF-A0A3N5H1H1-F1
#
_cell.length_a   1.000
_cell.length_b   1.000
_cell.length_c   1.000
_cell.angle_alpha   90.00
_cell.angle_beta   90.00
_cell.angle_gamma   90.00
#
_symmetry.space_group_name_H-M   'P 1'
#
loop_
_entity.id
_entity.type
_entity.pdbx_description
1 polymer ?
#
loop_
_entity_poly.entity_id
_entity_poly.type
_entity_poly.pdbx_seq_one_letter_code
_entity_poly.pdbx_strand_id
1 'polypeptide(L)'
;MRQLAAGGPDLRQKILIAAGAMAINAVLYLVPNHVQLGTPRLLWWTRIDQGTPFLPQTVWIYFSDYALVSSAFLVSEGWDEVKRFVRAYFVLLVIGAIIHFTWPTVFPREAFPVLGDGPSDRALVALRGVDAATSCMPSMHVAGSYLAAFSLWHRRRSLFLGYVLWRSRCPR
;
A
#
# COMPACT_ATOMS: atom_id res chain seq x y z
N MET A 1 -0.88 27.12 34.04
CA MET A 1 0.26 26.84 33.14
C MET A 1 -0.27 26.59 31.74
N ARG A 2 -0.13 27.55 30.82
CA ARG A 2 -0.38 27.33 29.39
C ARG A 2 0.74 26.43 28.88
N GLN A 3 0.42 25.20 28.51
CA GLN A 3 1.32 24.33 27.77
C GLN A 3 1.63 25.06 26.44
N LEU A 4 2.86 25.52 26.27
CA LEU A 4 3.35 26.02 24.98
C LEU A 4 3.12 24.88 23.98
N ALA A 5 2.23 25.08 23.01
CA ALA A 5 2.02 24.14 21.94
C ALA A 5 3.36 23.97 21.20
N ALA A 6 4.05 22.86 21.45
CA ALA A 6 5.16 22.46 20.62
C ALA A 6 4.59 22.32 19.19
N GLY A 7 4.96 23.25 18.31
CA GLY A 7 4.49 23.25 16.93
C GLY A 7 4.74 21.90 16.28
N GLY A 8 3.79 21.44 15.48
CA GLY A 8 3.95 20.23 14.68
C GLY A 8 5.09 20.31 13.69
N PRO A 9 5.44 19.19 13.02
CA PRO A 9 6.48 19.21 12.01
C PRO A 9 6.10 20.14 10.85
N ASP A 10 7.06 20.94 10.40
CA ASP A 10 6.90 21.74 9.20
C ASP A 10 6.83 20.85 7.94
N LEU A 11 6.45 21.44 6.80
CA LEU A 11 6.30 20.70 5.54
C LEU A 11 7.60 20.03 5.10
N ARG A 12 8.75 20.67 5.29
CA ARG A 12 10.06 20.12 4.90
C ARG A 12 10.38 18.88 5.71
N GLN A 13 10.15 18.92 7.02
CA GLN A 13 10.30 17.78 7.92
C GLN A 13 9.37 16.64 7.51
N LYS A 14 8.10 16.93 7.20
CA LYS A 14 7.18 15.90 6.71
C LYS A 14 7.64 15.28 5.39
N ILE A 15 8.10 16.09 4.42
CA ILE A 15 8.62 15.57 3.15
C ILE A 15 9.84 14.67 3.38
N LEU A 16 10.78 15.07 4.24
CA LEU A 16 11.96 14.25 4.56
C LEU A 16 11.57 12.93 5.24
N ILE A 17 10.63 12.96 6.17
CA ILE A 17 10.12 11.76 6.85
C ILE A 17 9.40 10.85 5.84
N ALA A 18 8.55 11.40 4.97
CA ALA A 18 7.85 10.65 3.94
C ALA A 18 8.82 10.02 2.93
N ALA A 19 9.85 10.75 2.50
CA ALA A 19 10.88 10.24 1.61
C ALA A 19 11.68 9.09 2.26
N GLY A 20 12.06 9.25 3.53
CA GLY A 20 12.70 8.18 4.31
C GLY A 20 11.81 6.95 4.47
N ALA A 21 10.53 7.14 4.79
CA ALA A 21 9.55 6.06 4.89
C ALA A 21 9.33 5.35 3.55
N MET A 22 9.32 6.08 2.43
CA MET A 22 9.20 5.51 1.09
C MET A 22 10.43 4.67 0.72
N ALA A 23 11.64 5.14 1.05
CA ALA A 23 12.85 4.37 0.84
C ALA A 23 12.87 3.08 1.65
N ILE A 24 12.46 3.15 2.93
CA ILE A 24 12.33 1.97 3.80
C ILE A 24 11.27 1.01 3.25
N ASN A 25 10.11 1.51 2.82
CA ASN A 25 9.07 0.70 2.19
C ASN A 25 9.60 0.00 0.94
N ALA A 26 10.30 0.70 0.06
CA ALA A 26 10.90 0.11 -1.13
C ALA A 26 11.83 -1.05 -0.77
N VAL A 27 12.70 -0.90 0.23
CA VAL A 27 13.59 -1.98 0.68
C VAL A 27 12.81 -3.15 1.30
N LEU A 28 11.94 -2.87 2.27
CA LEU A 28 11.19 -3.89 3.01
C LEU A 28 10.15 -4.62 2.15
N TYR A 29 9.72 -4.02 1.04
CA TYR A 29 8.85 -4.65 0.07
C TYR A 29 9.65 -5.39 -1.01
N LEU A 30 10.57 -4.71 -1.70
CA LEU A 30 11.25 -5.28 -2.87
C LEU A 30 12.18 -6.44 -2.49
N VAL A 31 12.81 -6.40 -1.32
CA VAL A 31 13.71 -7.50 -0.91
C VAL A 31 12.92 -8.81 -0.74
N PRO A 32 11.85 -8.91 0.09
CA PRO A 32 11.03 -10.12 0.16
C PRO A 32 10.28 -10.43 -1.14
N ASN A 33 9.95 -9.42 -1.94
CA ASN A 33 9.30 -9.60 -3.23
C ASN A 33 10.19 -10.36 -4.23
N HIS A 34 11.51 -10.17 -4.19
CA HIS A 34 12.45 -10.85 -5.09
C HIS A 34 13.24 -11.99 -4.45
N VAL A 35 13.34 -12.03 -3.12
CA VAL A 35 14.11 -13.03 -2.37
C VAL A 35 13.23 -13.66 -1.30
N GLN A 36 13.02 -14.98 -1.38
CA GLN A 36 12.09 -15.71 -0.49
C GLN A 36 12.75 -16.94 0.14
N LEU A 37 12.28 -17.31 1.33
CA LEU A 37 12.65 -18.57 1.94
C LEU A 37 11.69 -19.67 1.46
N GLY A 38 12.19 -20.52 0.57
CA GLY A 38 11.46 -21.68 0.07
C GLY A 38 10.71 -21.42 -1.23
N THR A 39 10.01 -22.44 -1.70
CA THR A 39 9.29 -22.41 -2.97
C THR A 39 7.94 -21.69 -2.83
N PRO A 40 7.67 -20.67 -3.67
CA PRO A 40 6.37 -19.98 -3.66
C PRO A 40 5.21 -20.94 -3.88
N ARG A 41 4.16 -20.79 -3.07
CA ARG A 41 2.92 -21.56 -3.19
C ARG A 41 1.92 -20.81 -4.03
N LEU A 42 1.13 -21.51 -4.85
CA LEU A 42 0.08 -20.87 -5.62
C LEU A 42 -0.89 -20.12 -4.68
N LEU A 43 -1.21 -18.88 -5.03
CA LEU A 43 -2.19 -18.10 -4.27
C LEU A 43 -3.53 -18.85 -4.26
N TRP A 44 -4.16 -18.93 -3.09
CA TRP A 44 -5.46 -19.59 -2.98
C TRP A 44 -6.55 -18.73 -3.61
N TRP A 45 -7.26 -19.28 -4.60
CA TRP A 45 -8.40 -18.65 -5.24
C TRP A 45 -9.72 -19.17 -4.70
N THR A 46 -10.63 -18.25 -4.41
CA THR A 46 -12.03 -18.54 -4.14
C THR A 46 -12.83 -18.56 -5.45
N ARG A 47 -14.08 -19.05 -5.39
CA ARG A 47 -15.00 -18.98 -6.54
C ARG A 47 -15.32 -17.55 -6.97
N ILE A 48 -15.19 -16.59 -6.06
CA ILE A 48 -15.39 -15.17 -6.37
C ILE A 48 -14.23 -14.67 -7.22
N ASP A 49 -12.99 -15.00 -6.84
CA ASP A 49 -11.79 -14.59 -7.58
C ASP A 49 -11.78 -15.14 -9.02
N GLN A 50 -12.30 -16.36 -9.20
CA GLN A 50 -12.44 -16.98 -10.53
C GLN A 50 -13.50 -16.30 -11.42
N GLY A 51 -14.49 -15.64 -10.83
CA GLY A 51 -15.53 -14.91 -11.55
C GLY A 51 -15.17 -13.46 -11.86
N THR A 52 -14.13 -12.92 -11.21
CA THR A 52 -13.67 -11.55 -11.45
C THR A 52 -12.88 -11.48 -12.77
N PRO A 53 -13.27 -10.61 -13.71
CA PRO A 53 -12.51 -10.42 -14.95
C PRO A 53 -11.18 -9.69 -14.69
N PHE A 54 -10.15 -10.05 -15.46
CA PHE A 54 -8.88 -9.32 -15.45
C PHE A 54 -9.04 -7.94 -16.12
N LEU A 55 -8.87 -6.87 -15.35
CA LEU A 55 -9.07 -5.49 -15.80
C LEU A 55 -7.79 -4.66 -15.61
N PRO A 56 -7.01 -4.39 -16.68
CA PRO A 56 -5.77 -3.61 -16.59
C PRO A 56 -5.95 -2.21 -16.00
N GLN A 57 -7.13 -1.61 -16.16
CA GLN A 57 -7.47 -0.27 -15.65
C GLN A 57 -7.40 -0.17 -14.12
N THR A 58 -7.45 -1.29 -13.40
CA THR A 58 -7.30 -1.32 -11.94
C THR A 58 -5.91 -0.90 -11.47
N VAL A 59 -4.91 -0.86 -12.36
CA VAL A 59 -3.56 -0.33 -12.06
C VAL A 59 -3.61 1.11 -11.54
N TRP A 60 -4.55 1.93 -12.00
CA TRP A 60 -4.69 3.31 -11.53
C TRP A 60 -5.21 3.37 -10.09
N ILE A 61 -6.09 2.44 -9.72
CA ILE A 61 -6.56 2.30 -8.33
C ILE A 61 -5.38 1.87 -7.45
N TYR A 62 -4.57 0.93 -7.93
CA TYR A 62 -3.36 0.51 -7.23
C TYR A 62 -2.38 1.68 -7.01
N PHE A 63 -2.14 2.52 -8.01
CA PHE A 63 -1.31 3.72 -7.85
C PHE A 63 -1.93 4.80 -6.95
N SER A 64 -3.26 4.90 -6.92
CA SER A 64 -3.95 5.87 -6.07
C SER A 64 -3.72 5.64 -4.58
N ASP A 65 -3.41 4.41 -4.17
CA ASP A 65 -3.10 4.08 -2.77
C ASP A 65 -1.89 4.88 -2.24
N TYR A 66 -0.85 5.07 -3.06
CA TYR A 66 0.30 5.89 -2.65
C TYR A 66 -0.11 7.34 -2.34
N ALA A 67 -1.02 7.91 -3.14
CA ALA A 67 -1.55 9.24 -2.89
C ALA A 67 -2.42 9.27 -1.62
N LEU A 68 -3.20 8.22 -1.37
CA LEU A 68 -4.05 8.06 -0.19
C LEU A 68 -3.22 8.02 1.11
N VAL A 69 -2.22 7.15 1.16
CA VAL A 69 -1.33 7.00 2.32
C VAL A 69 -0.52 8.29 2.55
N SER A 70 0.02 8.87 1.47
CA SER A 70 0.81 10.10 1.56
C SER A 70 -0.02 11.29 2.05
N SER A 71 -1.26 11.43 1.57
CA SER A 71 -2.14 12.53 1.98
C SER A 71 -2.61 12.38 3.43
N ALA A 72 -2.92 11.17 3.91
CA ALA A 72 -3.20 10.93 5.34
C ALA A 72 -2.03 11.34 6.24
N PHE A 73 -0.80 11.04 5.82
CA PHE A 73 0.40 11.47 6.53
C PHE A 73 0.57 13.01 6.51
N LEU A 74 0.47 13.65 5.34
CA LEU A 74 0.66 15.10 5.20
C LEU A 74 -0.35 15.92 6.00
N VAL A 75 -1.58 15.41 6.11
CA VAL A 75 -2.67 16.02 6.87
C VAL A 75 -2.48 15.91 8.40
N SER A 76 -1.60 15.03 8.88
CA SER A 76 -1.29 14.91 10.32
C SER A 76 -0.60 16.18 10.83
N GLU A 77 -1.17 16.86 11.83
CA GLU A 77 -0.70 18.20 12.23
C GLU A 77 0.28 18.14 13.40
N GLY A 78 0.09 17.22 14.35
CA GLY A 78 0.93 17.11 15.54
C GLY A 78 2.07 16.10 15.39
N TRP A 79 3.18 16.34 16.10
CA TRP A 79 4.28 15.37 16.19
C TRP A 79 3.82 14.00 16.69
N ASP A 80 2.87 13.94 17.62
CA ASP A 80 2.34 12.68 18.13
C ASP A 80 1.54 11.92 17.07
N GLU A 81 0.81 12.63 16.20
CA GLU A 81 0.10 12.01 15.07
C GLU A 81 1.09 11.46 14.05
N VAL A 82 2.08 12.26 13.68
CA VAL A 82 3.15 11.87 12.74
C VAL A 82 3.93 10.66 13.27
N LYS A 83 4.40 10.69 14.53
CA LYS A 83 5.10 9.55 15.15
C LYS A 83 4.24 8.30 15.19
N ARG A 84 2.96 8.44 15.56
CA ARG A 84 2.02 7.30 15.62
C ARG A 84 1.80 6.70 14.25
N PHE A 85 1.59 7.53 13.23
CA PHE A 85 1.40 7.09 11.85
C PHE A 85 2.64 6.35 11.35
N VAL A 86 3.83 6.95 11.47
CA VAL A 86 5.09 6.36 11.00
C VAL A 86 5.39 5.05 11.72
N ARG A 87 5.18 4.97 13.05
CA ARG A 87 5.37 3.73 13.81
C ARG A 87 4.41 2.63 13.35
N ALA A 88 3.13 2.95 13.19
CA ALA A 88 2.14 1.98 12.75
C ALA A 88 2.42 1.51 11.32
N TYR A 89 2.83 2.42 10.43
CA TYR A 89 3.23 2.10 9.07
C TYR A 89 4.48 1.20 9.07
N PHE A 90 5.49 1.52 9.86
CA PHE A 90 6.70 0.69 9.97
C PHE A 90 6.41 -0.71 10.51
N VAL A 91 5.56 -0.84 11.54
CA VAL A 91 5.12 -2.15 12.06
C VAL A 91 4.41 -2.95 10.98
N LEU A 92 3.52 -2.30 10.21
CA LEU A 92 2.83 -2.90 9.07
C LEU A 92 3.83 -3.41 8.02
N LEU A 93 4.83 -2.58 7.65
CA LEU A 93 5.90 -2.97 6.72
C LEU A 93 6.69 -4.18 7.20
N VAL A 94 7.13 -4.19 8.46
CA VAL A 94 7.92 -5.29 9.02
C VAL A 94 7.11 -6.58 9.07
N ILE A 95 5.85 -6.53 9.53
CA ILE A 95 4.97 -7.70 9.57
C ILE A 95 4.75 -8.23 8.15
N GLY A 96 4.44 -7.34 7.20
CA GLY A 96 4.27 -7.71 5.79
C GLY A 96 5.51 -8.37 5.21
N ALA A 97 6.68 -7.77 5.42
CA ALA A 97 7.96 -8.29 4.97
C ALA A 97 8.25 -9.69 5.55
N ILE A 98 8.03 -9.91 6.85
CA ILE A 98 8.20 -11.22 7.49
C ILE A 98 7.29 -12.26 6.83
N ILE A 99 6.02 -11.93 6.59
CA ILE A 99 5.07 -12.86 5.97
C ILE A 99 5.47 -13.16 4.52
N HIS A 100 5.82 -12.13 3.74
CA HIS A 100 6.30 -12.30 2.36
C HIS A 100 7.54 -13.19 2.28
N PHE A 101 8.45 -13.04 3.24
CA PHE A 101 9.69 -13.81 3.29
C PHE A 101 9.48 -15.27 3.73
N THR A 102 8.60 -15.51 4.70
CA THR A 102 8.39 -16.84 5.32
C THR A 102 7.27 -17.66 4.68
N TRP A 103 6.32 -17.01 4.00
CA TRP A 103 5.16 -17.65 3.38
C TRP A 103 4.95 -17.12 1.95
N PRO A 104 5.91 -17.37 1.02
CA PRO A 104 5.84 -16.85 -0.33
C PRO A 104 4.63 -17.41 -1.08
N THR A 105 3.85 -16.50 -1.68
CA THR A 105 2.73 -16.84 -2.56
C THR A 105 3.00 -16.34 -3.96
N VAL A 106 2.54 -17.06 -4.99
CA VAL A 106 2.71 -16.70 -6.39
C VAL A 106 1.37 -16.54 -7.11
N PHE A 107 1.25 -15.50 -7.91
CA PHE A 107 0.13 -15.30 -8.83
C PHE A 107 0.52 -15.74 -10.24
N PRO A 108 -0.25 -16.63 -10.90
CA PRO A 108 0.06 -17.16 -12.23
C PRO A 108 -0.24 -16.11 -13.32
N ARG A 109 0.66 -15.15 -13.49
CA ARG A 109 0.50 -14.01 -14.42
C ARG A 109 0.36 -14.45 -15.88
N GLU A 110 0.90 -15.62 -16.23
CA GLU A 110 0.81 -16.26 -17.54
C GLU A 110 -0.62 -16.62 -17.95
N ALA A 111 -1.50 -16.92 -16.98
CA ALA A 111 -2.91 -17.16 -17.24
C ALA A 111 -3.69 -15.86 -17.56
N PHE A 112 -3.10 -14.70 -17.29
CA PHE A 112 -3.71 -13.37 -17.47
C PHE A 112 -2.77 -12.44 -18.24
N PRO A 113 -2.56 -12.71 -19.55
CA PRO A 113 -1.71 -11.89 -20.40
C PRO A 113 -2.31 -10.49 -20.58
N VAL A 114 -1.44 -9.49 -20.66
CA VAL A 114 -1.83 -8.13 -21.06
C VAL A 114 -1.74 -8.08 -22.58
N LEU A 115 -2.90 -7.97 -23.24
CA LEU A 115 -3.01 -8.04 -24.72
C LEU A 115 -3.09 -6.67 -25.40
N GLY A 116 -3.41 -5.61 -24.63
CA GLY A 116 -3.52 -4.24 -25.15
C GLY A 116 -2.20 -3.46 -25.10
N ASP A 117 -2.20 -2.28 -25.74
CA ASP A 117 -1.10 -1.31 -25.75
C ASP A 117 -1.47 0.05 -25.12
N GLY A 118 -2.65 0.11 -24.49
CA GLY A 118 -3.19 1.32 -23.88
C GLY A 118 -2.34 1.83 -22.71
N PRO A 119 -2.61 3.04 -22.21
CA PRO A 119 -1.90 3.59 -21.05
C PRO A 119 -1.96 2.67 -19.82
N SER A 120 -3.12 2.06 -19.56
CA SER A 120 -3.32 1.12 -18.45
C SER A 120 -2.51 -0.17 -18.65
N ASP A 121 -2.49 -0.71 -19.86
CA ASP A 121 -1.73 -1.91 -20.20
C ASP A 121 -0.22 -1.69 -20.02
N ARG A 122 0.30 -0.58 -20.56
CA ARG A 122 1.70 -0.19 -20.39
C ARG A 122 2.08 0.04 -18.93
N ALA A 123 1.22 0.72 -18.17
CA ALA A 123 1.42 0.92 -16.74
C ALA A 123 1.45 -0.41 -15.98
N LEU A 124 0.58 -1.37 -16.33
CA LEU A 124 0.54 -2.68 -15.71
C LEU A 124 1.75 -3.54 -16.09
N VAL A 125 2.21 -3.48 -17.34
CA VAL A 125 3.45 -4.14 -17.78
C VAL A 125 4.65 -3.57 -17.03
N ALA A 126 4.75 -2.25 -16.90
CA ALA A 126 5.81 -1.61 -16.12
C ALA A 126 5.77 -2.03 -14.65
N LEU A 127 4.57 -2.06 -14.04
CA LEU A 127 4.39 -2.55 -12.66
C LEU A 127 4.85 -4.01 -12.53
N ARG A 128 4.43 -4.90 -13.45
CA ARG A 128 4.85 -6.31 -13.47
C ARG A 128 6.36 -6.51 -13.69
N GLY A 129 7.05 -5.52 -14.25
CA GLY A 129 8.51 -5.53 -14.43
C GLY A 129 9.28 -5.20 -13.15
N VAL A 130 8.68 -4.45 -12.22
CA VAL A 130 9.30 -4.09 -10.93
C VAL A 130 8.85 -5.04 -9.82
N ASP A 131 7.55 -5.32 -9.79
CA ASP A 131 6.92 -6.18 -8.81
C ASP A 131 6.96 -7.62 -9.29
N ALA A 132 7.63 -8.50 -8.56
CA ALA A 132 7.66 -9.93 -8.86
C ALA A 132 6.27 -10.55 -8.74
N ALA A 133 6.05 -11.67 -9.44
CA ALA A 133 4.81 -12.45 -9.30
C ALA A 133 4.69 -13.12 -7.92
N THR A 134 5.75 -13.06 -7.12
CA THR A 134 5.88 -13.67 -5.82
C THR A 134 5.74 -12.60 -4.72
N SER A 135 5.01 -12.91 -3.64
CA SER A 135 4.59 -11.99 -2.56
C SER A 135 3.21 -11.33 -2.72
N CYS A 136 2.21 -12.14 -3.06
CA CYS A 136 0.83 -11.66 -3.23
C CYS A 136 0.04 -11.55 -1.92
N MET A 137 0.52 -12.12 -0.81
CA MET A 137 -0.18 -12.16 0.46
C MET A 137 0.77 -11.84 1.63
N PRO A 138 0.43 -10.89 2.53
CA PRO A 138 -0.75 -10.01 2.50
C PRO A 138 -0.58 -8.84 1.51
N SER A 139 -1.69 -8.22 1.11
CA SER A 139 -1.66 -7.01 0.28
C SER A 139 -1.25 -5.79 1.12
N MET A 140 -0.06 -5.27 0.83
CA MET A 140 0.51 -4.09 1.51
C MET A 140 -0.28 -2.81 1.21
N HIS A 141 -0.75 -2.63 -0.02
CA HIS A 141 -1.60 -1.50 -0.41
C HIS A 141 -2.92 -1.49 0.34
N VAL A 142 -3.60 -2.63 0.45
CA VAL A 142 -4.85 -2.72 1.21
C VAL A 142 -4.63 -2.40 2.68
N ALA A 143 -3.57 -2.95 3.28
CA ALA A 143 -3.22 -2.67 4.67
C ALA A 143 -2.88 -1.19 4.89
N GLY A 144 -2.09 -0.60 3.99
CA GLY A 144 -1.71 0.82 3.99
C GLY A 144 -2.92 1.75 3.86
N SER A 145 -3.82 1.46 2.91
CA SER A 145 -5.10 2.13 2.74
C SER A 145 -5.93 2.16 4.03
N TYR A 146 -6.04 1.01 4.71
CA TYR A 146 -6.76 0.94 5.98
C TYR A 146 -6.07 1.75 7.08
N LEU A 147 -4.74 1.66 7.20
CA LEU A 147 -4.00 2.47 8.15
C LEU A 147 -4.23 3.97 7.90
N ALA A 148 -4.18 4.39 6.63
CA ALA A 148 -4.44 5.75 6.22
C ALA A 148 -5.86 6.20 6.65
N ALA A 149 -6.88 5.40 6.33
CA ALA A 149 -8.25 5.69 6.73
C ALA A 149 -8.40 5.77 8.26
N PHE A 150 -7.99 4.73 8.99
CA PHE A 150 -8.17 4.68 10.45
C PHE A 150 -7.37 5.75 11.19
N SER A 151 -6.25 6.23 10.64
CA SER A 151 -5.52 7.35 11.22
C SER A 151 -6.34 8.65 11.27
N LEU A 152 -7.31 8.80 10.37
CA LEU A 152 -8.20 9.97 10.25
C LEU A 152 -9.56 9.81 10.96
N TRP A 153 -9.94 8.59 11.39
CA TRP A 153 -11.27 8.25 11.91
C TRP A 153 -11.78 9.20 13.01
N HIS A 154 -10.94 9.46 14.03
CA HIS A 154 -11.38 10.21 15.21
C HIS A 154 -11.42 11.73 15.01
N ARG A 155 -10.64 12.28 14.08
CA ARG A 155 -10.45 13.74 13.94
C ARG A 155 -11.03 14.32 12.67
N ARG A 156 -11.15 13.53 11.58
CA ARG A 156 -11.63 13.99 10.28
C ARG A 156 -12.59 12.97 9.68
N ARG A 157 -13.74 12.76 10.34
CA ARG A 157 -14.77 11.78 9.95
C ARG A 157 -15.23 11.91 8.49
N SER A 158 -15.30 13.14 7.95
CA SER A 158 -15.64 13.37 6.54
C SER A 158 -14.57 12.86 5.58
N LEU A 159 -13.29 13.12 5.86
CA LEU A 159 -12.18 12.56 5.07
C LEU A 159 -12.10 11.04 5.22
N PHE A 160 -12.32 10.52 6.43
CA PHE A 160 -12.42 9.08 6.67
C PHE A 160 -13.49 8.42 5.79
N LEU A 161 -14.71 8.98 5.75
CA LEU A 161 -15.79 8.47 4.89
C LEU A 161 -15.41 8.57 3.41
N GLY A 162 -14.75 9.65 2.99
CA GLY A 162 -14.21 9.78 1.64
C GLY A 162 -13.23 8.66 1.28
N TYR A 163 -12.34 8.28 2.20
CA TYR A 163 -11.33 7.22 2.00
C TYR A 163 -11.98 5.83 1.99
N VAL A 164 -12.97 5.57 2.83
CA VAL A 164 -13.73 4.31 2.83
C VAL A 164 -14.59 4.17 1.57
N LEU A 165 -15.24 5.25 1.14
CA LEU A 165 -16.00 5.27 -0.11
C LEU A 165 -15.09 5.09 -1.32
N TRP A 166 -13.89 5.69 -1.32
CA TRP A 166 -12.88 5.44 -2.34
C TRP A 166 -12.55 3.95 -2.45
N ARG A 167 -12.31 3.29 -1.31
CA ARG A 167 -12.06 1.85 -1.26
C ARG A 167 -13.24 1.01 -1.76
N SER A 168 -14.48 1.42 -1.48
CA SER A 168 -15.67 0.70 -1.95
C SER A 168 -15.87 0.74 -3.47
N ARG A 169 -15.21 1.68 -4.16
CA ARG A 169 -15.19 1.77 -5.63
C ARG A 169 -14.08 0.93 -6.27
N CYS A 170 -13.29 0.22 -5.47
CA CYS A 170 -12.34 -0.76 -5.95
C CYS A 170 -13.10 -2.03 -6.36
N PRO A 171 -13.08 -2.43 -7.65
CA PRO A 171 -13.49 -3.78 -8.01
C PRO A 171 -12.59 -4.78 -7.27
N ARG A 172 -13.18 -5.83 -6.69
CA ARG A 172 -12.43 -6.98 -6.15
C ARG A 172 -12.05 -7.90 -7.28
#